data_AF-A0A4U7DQ98-F1
#
_entry.id   AF-A0A4U7DQ98-F1
#
_cell.length_a   1.000
_cell.length_b   1.000
_cell.length_c   1.000
_cell.angle_alpha   90.00
_cell.angle_beta   90.00
_cell.angle_gamma   90.00
#
_symmetry.space_group_name_H-M   'P 1'
#
loop_
_entity.id
_entity.type
_entity.pdbx_description
1 polymer ?
#
loop_
_entity_poly.entity_id
_entity_poly.type
_entity_poly.pdbx_seq_one_letter_code
_entity_poly.pdbx_strand_id
1 'polypeptide(L)'
;MPSDGSPRSDRGPSRPLAPTGRGALALVVATNLLPLAGVVAFGWRVGELLAVYWIEVAVLVLAHAAAAMFAERPIVLADRSFYITGYDEDAERAEVWEREPEPTRLVPWLPPIYRRNFRVVRRSLGVFVFLLFPLVPVGWDALSYFTPTVALATLGVCGAQVAEVRREFFAQRAYEDQSPYMVVEAAQRVVFFYFVIGTLTVVPVTAVIFAIEAALAPGLLDRVGDAFGVGAVLLPYLLPITLAKAVVEWGRRRAFREDDPDGVATWFTGEDPRREWKKEEESAGEG
;
A
#
# COMPACT_ATOMS: atom_id res chain seq x y z
N MET A 1 -11.50 -59.90 -30.70
CA MET A 1 -10.68 -60.50 -29.63
C MET A 1 -9.26 -59.98 -29.81
N PRO A 2 -8.58 -59.51 -28.75
CA PRO A 2 -8.81 -58.18 -28.13
C PRO A 2 -7.52 -57.39 -27.83
N SER A 3 -7.70 -56.12 -27.35
CA SER A 3 -6.90 -55.35 -26.34
C SER A 3 -5.39 -55.09 -26.58
N ASP A 4 -4.80 -53.90 -26.38
CA ASP A 4 -5.00 -52.80 -25.43
C ASP A 4 -4.58 -51.45 -26.09
N GLY A 5 -5.16 -50.28 -25.81
CA GLY A 5 -5.89 -49.90 -24.61
C GLY A 5 -5.05 -49.10 -23.60
N SER A 6 -4.15 -48.21 -24.03
CA SER A 6 -3.54 -47.22 -23.12
C SER A 6 -4.37 -45.91 -23.13
N PRO A 7 -5.07 -45.56 -22.04
CA PRO A 7 -5.73 -44.26 -21.96
C PRO A 7 -4.66 -43.19 -21.74
N ARG A 8 -4.48 -42.28 -22.71
CA ARG A 8 -3.84 -41.00 -22.44
C ARG A 8 -4.67 -40.29 -21.38
N SER A 9 -4.14 -40.24 -20.16
CA SER A 9 -4.60 -39.33 -19.15
C SER A 9 -4.26 -37.91 -19.61
N ASP A 10 -5.13 -37.30 -20.41
CA ASP A 10 -5.18 -35.85 -20.58
C ASP A 10 -5.63 -35.24 -19.25
N ARG A 11 -4.72 -35.25 -18.26
CA ARG A 11 -4.72 -34.22 -17.22
C ARG A 11 -4.24 -32.97 -17.92
N GLY A 12 -5.17 -32.27 -18.57
CA GLY A 12 -4.94 -30.90 -18.98
C GLY A 12 -4.36 -30.12 -17.79
N PRO A 13 -3.35 -29.26 -17.99
CA PRO A 13 -2.84 -28.43 -16.92
C PRO A 13 -4.03 -27.72 -16.28
N SER A 14 -4.14 -27.83 -14.95
CA SER A 14 -5.09 -27.06 -14.16
C SER A 14 -5.03 -25.63 -14.65
N ARG A 15 -6.06 -25.19 -15.41
CA ARG A 15 -6.14 -23.83 -15.92
C ARG A 15 -5.93 -22.91 -14.72
N PRO A 16 -4.90 -22.05 -14.73
CA PRO A 16 -4.83 -20.97 -13.77
C PRO A 16 -6.15 -20.21 -13.86
N LEU A 17 -6.83 -20.03 -12.71
CA LEU A 17 -8.05 -19.24 -12.62
C LEU A 17 -7.83 -17.93 -13.38
N ALA A 18 -8.69 -17.66 -14.38
CA ALA A 18 -8.55 -16.48 -15.21
C ALA A 18 -8.49 -15.19 -14.35
N PRO A 19 -7.53 -14.27 -14.60
CA PRO A 19 -6.94 -13.44 -13.54
C PRO A 19 -7.68 -12.13 -13.23
N THR A 20 -8.93 -11.98 -13.67
CA THR A 20 -9.77 -10.78 -13.47
C THR A 20 -11.11 -11.09 -12.80
N GLY A 21 -11.27 -12.30 -12.27
CA GLY A 21 -12.52 -12.75 -11.67
C GLY A 21 -12.90 -11.96 -10.43
N ARG A 22 -14.19 -11.68 -10.28
CA ARG A 22 -14.85 -11.12 -9.07
C ARG A 22 -14.31 -11.68 -7.74
N GLY A 23 -13.76 -12.90 -7.74
CA GLY A 23 -13.10 -13.52 -6.59
C GLY A 23 -11.84 -12.79 -6.09
N ALA A 24 -11.00 -12.22 -6.96
CA ALA A 24 -9.82 -11.46 -6.54
C ALA A 24 -10.22 -10.13 -5.87
N LEU A 25 -11.21 -9.45 -6.43
CA LEU A 25 -11.85 -8.27 -5.83
C LEU A 25 -12.53 -8.61 -4.52
N ALA A 26 -13.30 -9.70 -4.47
CA ALA A 26 -13.98 -10.15 -3.26
C ALA A 26 -12.98 -10.50 -2.14
N LEU A 27 -11.84 -11.11 -2.47
CA LEU A 27 -10.78 -11.38 -1.51
C LEU A 27 -10.15 -10.08 -0.98
N VAL A 28 -9.85 -9.12 -1.85
CA VAL A 28 -9.32 -7.79 -1.45
C VAL A 28 -10.30 -7.08 -0.53
N VAL A 29 -11.58 -7.08 -0.88
CA VAL A 29 -12.63 -6.50 -0.05
C VAL A 29 -12.72 -7.24 1.28
N ALA A 30 -12.76 -8.58 1.27
CA ALA A 30 -12.84 -9.39 2.48
C ALA A 30 -11.67 -9.15 3.45
N THR A 31 -10.43 -9.04 2.94
CA THR A 31 -9.26 -8.75 3.78
C THR A 31 -9.28 -7.33 4.34
N ASN A 32 -9.79 -6.36 3.58
CA ASN A 32 -9.92 -4.97 4.04
C ASN A 32 -11.12 -4.74 4.97
N LEU A 33 -12.08 -5.67 4.99
CA LEU A 33 -13.18 -5.68 5.95
C LEU A 33 -12.80 -6.29 7.30
N LEU A 34 -11.63 -6.93 7.43
CA LEU A 34 -11.21 -7.57 8.68
C LEU A 34 -11.19 -6.61 9.88
N PRO A 35 -10.67 -5.37 9.76
CA PRO A 35 -10.80 -4.38 10.84
C PRO A 35 -12.26 -4.00 11.12
N LEU A 36 -13.10 -3.86 10.08
CA LEU A 36 -14.53 -3.57 10.26
C LEU A 36 -15.27 -4.71 10.97
N ALA A 37 -14.94 -5.96 10.65
CA ALA A 37 -15.42 -7.14 11.35
C ALA A 37 -14.94 -7.15 12.82
N GLY A 38 -13.74 -6.64 13.10
CA GLY A 38 -13.25 -6.32 14.45
C GLY A 38 -14.26 -5.50 15.26
N VAL A 39 -14.74 -4.40 14.69
CA VAL A 39 -15.75 -3.53 15.35
C VAL A 39 -17.08 -4.23 15.53
N VAL A 40 -17.60 -4.84 14.46
CA VAL A 40 -18.97 -5.35 14.44
C VAL A 40 -19.12 -6.66 15.20
N ALA A 41 -18.14 -7.57 15.08
CA ALA A 41 -18.20 -8.90 15.68
C ALA A 41 -17.48 -9.00 17.04
N PHE A 42 -16.43 -8.19 17.26
CA PHE A 42 -15.62 -8.24 18.48
C PHE A 42 -15.74 -6.97 19.34
N GLY A 43 -16.60 -6.03 18.97
CA GLY A 43 -16.88 -4.82 19.75
C GLY A 43 -15.69 -3.87 19.89
N TRP A 44 -14.75 -3.90 18.93
CA TRP A 44 -13.55 -3.08 19.02
C TRP A 44 -13.87 -1.59 19.15
N ARG A 45 -13.13 -0.94 20.05
CA ARG A 45 -13.19 0.50 20.23
C ARG A 45 -12.54 1.20 19.03
N VAL A 46 -12.94 2.44 18.77
CA VAL A 46 -12.32 3.26 17.72
C VAL A 46 -10.80 3.35 17.90
N GLY A 47 -10.34 3.49 19.16
CA GLY A 47 -8.91 3.52 19.49
C GLY A 47 -8.17 2.24 19.08
N GLU A 48 -8.81 1.08 19.20
CA GLU A 48 -8.23 -0.21 18.78
C GLU A 48 -8.03 -0.28 17.26
N LEU A 49 -9.02 0.19 16.48
CA LEU A 49 -8.87 0.30 15.02
C LEU A 49 -7.79 1.29 14.61
N LEU A 50 -7.78 2.46 15.24
CA LEU A 50 -6.79 3.49 14.97
C LEU A 50 -5.39 2.96 15.27
N ALA A 51 -5.22 2.15 16.32
CA ALA A 51 -3.94 1.53 16.64
C ALA A 51 -3.49 0.60 15.50
N VAL A 52 -4.37 -0.27 15.00
CA VAL A 52 -4.05 -1.16 13.87
C VAL A 52 -3.64 -0.37 12.64
N TYR A 53 -4.43 0.64 12.24
CA TYR A 53 -4.13 1.45 11.06
C TYR A 53 -2.83 2.24 11.21
N TRP A 54 -2.54 2.74 12.40
CA TRP A 54 -1.33 3.50 12.64
C TRP A 54 -0.07 2.65 12.59
N ILE A 55 -0.14 1.45 13.16
CA ILE A 55 0.96 0.48 13.06
C ILE A 55 1.12 0.01 11.61
N GLU A 56 0.04 -0.22 10.88
CA GLU A 56 0.08 -0.61 9.47
C GLU A 56 0.76 0.45 8.59
N VAL A 57 0.43 1.73 8.78
CA VAL A 57 1.11 2.83 8.08
C VAL A 57 2.60 2.88 8.45
N ALA A 58 2.94 2.71 9.73
CA ALA A 58 4.33 2.67 10.16
C ALA A 58 5.09 1.51 9.51
N VAL A 59 4.50 0.32 9.46
CA VAL A 59 5.09 -0.86 8.80
C VAL A 59 5.20 -0.67 7.30
N LEU A 60 4.23 -0.02 6.63
CA LEU A 60 4.31 0.33 5.22
C LEU A 60 5.59 1.13 4.92
N VAL A 61 5.76 2.22 5.68
CA VAL A 61 6.86 3.16 5.53
C VAL A 61 8.18 2.47 5.79
N LEU A 62 8.28 1.72 6.89
CA LEU A 62 9.51 1.02 7.27
C LEU A 62 9.86 -0.09 6.28
N ALA A 63 8.88 -0.85 5.78
CA ALA A 63 9.11 -1.91 4.81
C ALA A 63 9.62 -1.36 3.47
N HIS A 64 9.03 -0.26 2.97
CA HIS A 64 9.48 0.37 1.73
C HIS A 64 10.82 1.11 1.91
N ALA A 65 11.05 1.76 3.06
CA ALA A 65 12.35 2.33 3.41
C ALA A 65 13.45 1.26 3.43
N ALA A 66 13.16 0.08 4.01
CA ALA A 66 14.08 -1.04 4.00
C ALA A 66 14.28 -1.60 2.58
N ALA A 67 13.22 -1.81 1.81
CA ALA A 67 13.29 -2.29 0.43
C ALA A 67 14.12 -1.35 -0.46
N ALA A 68 13.95 -0.04 -0.31
CA ALA A 68 14.69 0.97 -1.07
C ALA A 68 16.21 0.89 -0.85
N MET A 69 16.70 0.34 0.26
CA MET A 69 18.13 0.11 0.48
C MET A 69 18.73 -0.93 -0.46
N PHE A 70 17.91 -1.81 -1.05
CA PHE A 70 18.33 -2.87 -1.99
C PHE A 70 18.11 -2.50 -3.46
N ALA A 71 17.46 -1.36 -3.74
CA ALA A 71 17.17 -0.91 -5.09
C ALA A 71 18.47 -0.55 -5.85
N GLU A 72 18.67 -1.17 -7.02
CA GLU A 72 19.94 -1.11 -7.75
C GLU A 72 20.01 0.08 -8.73
N ARG A 73 18.90 0.44 -9.36
CA ARG A 73 18.90 1.42 -10.46
C ARG A 73 19.20 2.84 -9.97
N PRO A 74 19.87 3.65 -10.81
CA PRO A 74 20.04 5.07 -10.55
C PRO A 74 18.69 5.80 -10.59
N ILE A 75 18.64 6.96 -9.96
CA ILE A 75 17.48 7.84 -10.00
C ILE A 75 17.43 8.54 -11.36
N VAL A 76 16.25 8.56 -11.98
CA VAL A 76 15.93 9.36 -13.17
C VAL A 76 14.66 10.13 -12.84
N LEU A 77 14.70 11.45 -12.94
CA LEU A 77 13.59 12.34 -12.56
C LEU A 77 12.90 13.00 -13.77
N ALA A 78 13.52 12.97 -14.95
CA ALA A 78 12.92 13.46 -16.18
C ALA A 78 11.50 12.91 -16.42
N ASP A 79 10.62 13.79 -16.89
CA ASP A 79 9.23 13.51 -17.32
C ASP A 79 8.30 12.87 -16.27
N ARG A 80 8.59 13.05 -14.98
CA ARG A 80 7.74 12.53 -13.89
C ARG A 80 6.58 13.44 -13.54
N SER A 81 5.43 12.82 -13.27
CA SER A 81 4.22 13.48 -12.76
C SER A 81 4.30 13.86 -11.27
N PHE A 82 5.16 13.20 -10.50
CA PHE A 82 5.24 13.37 -9.05
C PHE A 82 6.69 13.47 -8.53
N TYR A 83 6.92 14.48 -7.70
CA TYR A 83 8.21 14.75 -7.08
C TYR A 83 8.16 14.49 -5.57
N ILE A 84 9.02 13.60 -5.06
CA ILE A 84 9.26 13.47 -3.63
C ILE A 84 9.81 14.82 -3.15
N THR A 85 9.17 15.41 -2.15
CA THR A 85 9.54 16.71 -1.63
C THR A 85 11.02 16.78 -1.26
N GLY A 86 11.74 17.68 -1.92
CA GLY A 86 13.18 17.87 -1.74
C GLY A 86 14.07 17.06 -2.69
N TYR A 87 13.51 16.40 -3.70
CA TYR A 87 14.25 15.96 -4.87
C TYR A 87 13.97 16.92 -6.03
N ASP A 88 15.03 17.36 -6.69
CA ASP A 88 15.03 18.21 -7.88
C ASP A 88 15.90 17.55 -8.96
N GLU A 89 15.94 18.15 -10.16
CA GLU A 89 16.76 17.66 -11.28
C GLU A 89 18.27 17.52 -10.93
N ASP A 90 18.77 18.29 -9.96
CA ASP A 90 20.16 18.15 -9.50
C ASP A 90 20.40 16.80 -8.79
N ALA A 91 19.36 16.20 -8.23
CA ALA A 91 19.45 14.88 -7.61
C ALA A 91 19.71 13.75 -8.62
N GLU A 92 19.27 13.89 -9.87
CA GLU A 92 19.60 12.97 -10.98
C GLU A 92 21.06 13.13 -11.41
N ARG A 93 21.55 14.38 -11.49
CA ARG A 93 22.93 14.73 -11.86
C ARG A 93 23.97 14.49 -10.75
N ALA A 94 23.57 13.96 -9.60
CA ALA A 94 24.53 13.71 -8.53
C ALA A 94 25.50 12.60 -8.95
N GLU A 95 26.81 12.87 -8.86
CA GLU A 95 27.89 11.95 -9.27
C GLU A 95 27.80 10.53 -8.65
N VAL A 96 27.02 10.35 -7.59
CA VAL A 96 26.78 9.06 -6.93
C VAL A 96 25.93 8.09 -7.78
N TRP A 97 25.19 8.63 -8.76
CA TRP A 97 24.35 7.85 -9.69
C TRP A 97 25.04 7.55 -11.01
N GLU A 98 26.07 8.33 -11.37
CA GLU A 98 26.93 8.09 -12.55
C GLU A 98 27.95 6.99 -12.29
N ARG A 99 28.34 6.78 -11.03
CA ARG A 99 29.26 5.71 -10.62
C ARG A 99 28.53 4.37 -10.52
N GLU A 100 29.28 3.30 -10.80
CA GLU A 100 28.81 1.94 -10.55
C GLU A 100 28.39 1.79 -9.08
N PRO A 101 27.24 1.14 -8.81
CA PRO A 101 26.79 0.91 -7.45
C PRO A 101 27.84 0.10 -6.66
N GLU A 102 28.18 0.54 -5.45
CA GLU A 102 29.01 -0.25 -4.52
C GLU A 102 28.12 -1.18 -3.66
N PRO A 103 28.08 -2.49 -3.94
CA PRO A 103 27.24 -3.42 -3.18
C PRO A 103 27.87 -3.75 -1.83
N THR A 104 27.10 -3.63 -0.76
CA THR A 104 27.47 -4.15 0.57
C THR A 104 26.58 -5.34 0.89
N ARG A 105 27.14 -6.56 0.94
CA ARG A 105 26.39 -7.75 1.34
C ARG A 105 26.42 -7.90 2.86
N LEU A 106 25.24 -7.85 3.48
CA LEU A 106 25.09 -8.08 4.92
C LEU A 106 25.05 -9.58 5.25
N VAL A 107 24.28 -10.35 4.47
CA VAL A 107 24.07 -11.78 4.65
C VAL A 107 23.97 -12.48 3.28
N PRO A 108 24.32 -13.78 3.16
CA PRO A 108 24.40 -14.45 1.86
C PRO A 108 23.07 -14.66 1.13
N TRP A 109 21.95 -14.69 1.86
CA TRP A 109 20.63 -15.01 1.31
C TRP A 109 19.80 -13.77 0.89
N LEU A 110 20.32 -12.57 1.14
CA LEU A 110 19.64 -11.32 0.85
C LEU A 110 20.41 -10.54 -0.24
N PRO A 111 19.72 -9.78 -1.11
CA PRO A 111 20.39 -8.91 -2.07
C PRO A 111 21.33 -7.91 -1.37
N PRO A 112 22.33 -7.36 -2.08
CA PRO A 112 23.21 -6.35 -1.51
C PRO A 112 22.43 -5.07 -1.17
N ILE A 113 22.88 -4.36 -0.14
CA ILE A 113 22.43 -2.99 0.13
C ILE A 113 23.37 -1.99 -0.54
N TYR A 114 22.84 -0.86 -0.96
CA TYR A 114 23.61 0.22 -1.59
C TYR A 114 23.67 1.44 -0.66
N ARG A 115 24.87 1.80 -0.20
CA ARG A 115 25.06 2.91 0.77
C ARG A 115 24.53 4.24 0.24
N ARG A 116 24.60 4.47 -1.07
CA ARG A 116 24.06 5.67 -1.74
C ARG A 116 22.56 5.87 -1.49
N ASN A 117 21.81 4.79 -1.28
CA ASN A 117 20.36 4.83 -1.07
C ASN A 117 19.98 5.40 0.31
N PHE A 118 20.89 5.36 1.29
CA PHE A 118 20.63 5.83 2.65
C PHE A 118 20.17 7.29 2.70
N ARG A 119 20.75 8.15 1.84
CA ARG A 119 20.37 9.57 1.78
C ARG A 119 18.91 9.75 1.34
N VAL A 120 18.47 8.94 0.38
CA VAL A 120 17.09 8.91 -0.14
C VAL A 120 16.12 8.48 0.93
N VAL A 121 16.42 7.34 1.57
CA VAL A 121 15.60 6.79 2.66
C VAL A 121 15.48 7.79 3.81
N ARG A 122 16.59 8.36 4.28
CA ARG A 122 16.58 9.35 5.36
C ARG A 122 15.74 10.58 5.03
N ARG A 123 15.88 11.13 3.81
CA ARG A 123 15.13 12.32 3.39
C ARG A 123 13.63 12.02 3.33
N SER A 124 13.27 10.87 2.77
CA SER A 124 11.87 10.46 2.69
C SER A 124 11.24 10.18 4.06
N LEU A 125 11.97 9.55 4.99
CA LEU A 125 11.49 9.41 6.37
C LEU A 125 11.15 10.77 6.98
N GLY A 126 11.93 11.82 6.66
CA GLY A 126 11.58 13.20 7.01
C GLY A 126 10.25 13.68 6.42
N VAL A 127 9.97 13.35 5.16
CA VAL A 127 8.69 13.67 4.49
C VAL A 127 7.53 12.90 5.13
N PHE A 128 7.69 11.62 5.44
CA PHE A 128 6.68 10.85 6.17
C PHE A 128 6.40 11.45 7.54
N VAL A 129 7.44 11.82 8.29
CA VAL A 129 7.27 12.50 9.58
C VAL A 129 6.50 13.81 9.39
N PHE A 130 6.83 14.62 8.38
CA PHE A 130 6.11 15.86 8.10
C PHE A 130 4.63 15.64 7.76
N LEU A 131 4.32 14.69 6.87
CA LEU A 131 2.95 14.35 6.48
C LEU A 131 2.12 13.81 7.64
N LEU A 132 2.72 12.98 8.49
CA LEU A 132 2.05 12.33 9.62
C LEU A 132 2.07 13.16 10.89
N PHE A 133 2.90 14.21 10.97
CA PHE A 133 3.07 15.07 12.16
C PHE A 133 1.73 15.56 12.74
N PRO A 134 0.77 16.07 11.95
CA PRO A 134 -0.53 16.51 12.49
C PRO A 134 -1.33 15.39 13.16
N LEU A 135 -1.06 14.13 12.80
CA LEU A 135 -1.76 12.94 13.27
C LEU A 135 -0.99 12.20 14.38
N VAL A 136 0.24 12.60 14.70
CA VAL A 136 1.05 11.95 15.75
C VAL A 136 0.33 11.88 17.10
N PRO A 137 -0.32 12.94 17.62
CA PRO A 137 -1.03 12.86 18.90
C PRO A 137 -2.16 11.83 18.89
N VAL A 138 -2.94 11.79 17.80
CA VAL A 138 -4.05 10.83 17.61
C VAL A 138 -3.52 9.41 17.60
N GLY A 139 -2.45 9.20 16.86
CA GLY A 139 -1.81 7.90 16.76
C GLY A 139 -1.15 7.44 18.06
N TRP A 140 -0.53 8.36 18.80
CA TRP A 140 0.06 8.06 20.10
C TRP A 140 -1.01 7.65 21.12
N ASP A 141 -2.13 8.38 21.16
CA ASP A 141 -3.28 8.00 21.99
C ASP A 141 -3.85 6.65 21.57
N ALA A 142 -3.97 6.38 20.25
CA ALA A 142 -4.46 5.11 19.74
C ALA A 142 -3.64 3.91 20.22
N LEU A 143 -2.32 4.03 20.36
CA LEU A 143 -1.46 2.95 20.88
C LEU A 143 -1.78 2.57 22.33
N SER A 144 -2.41 3.44 23.11
CA SER A 144 -2.87 3.10 24.46
C SER A 144 -4.01 2.06 24.49
N TYR A 145 -4.69 1.87 23.35
CA TYR A 145 -5.75 0.88 23.17
C TYR A 145 -5.24 -0.47 22.67
N PHE A 146 -3.92 -0.71 22.68
CA PHE A 146 -3.36 -1.96 22.17
C PHE A 146 -3.71 -3.15 23.08
N THR A 147 -4.66 -3.98 22.65
CA THR A 147 -5.11 -5.20 23.34
C THR A 147 -4.53 -6.46 22.68
N PRO A 148 -4.57 -7.65 23.33
CA PRO A 148 -4.08 -8.88 22.71
C PRO A 148 -4.79 -9.25 21.39
N THR A 149 -6.08 -8.95 21.27
CA THR A 149 -6.85 -9.15 20.03
C THR A 149 -6.37 -8.21 18.92
N VAL A 150 -6.12 -6.94 19.26
CA VAL A 150 -5.49 -5.97 18.36
C VAL A 150 -4.11 -6.45 17.94
N ALA A 151 -3.30 -6.96 18.88
CA ALA A 151 -1.97 -7.46 18.58
C ALA A 151 -1.99 -8.58 17.54
N LEU A 152 -2.88 -9.56 17.67
CA LEU A 152 -3.03 -10.64 16.69
C LEU A 152 -3.43 -10.11 15.31
N ALA A 153 -4.38 -9.16 15.26
CA ALA A 153 -4.79 -8.56 14.00
C ALA A 153 -3.69 -7.72 13.36
N THR A 154 -2.98 -6.91 14.16
CA THR A 154 -1.80 -6.15 13.74
C THR A 154 -0.74 -7.07 13.16
N LEU A 155 -0.42 -8.19 13.82
CA LEU A 155 0.52 -9.19 13.31
C LEU A 155 0.06 -9.77 11.96
N GLY A 156 -1.23 -10.06 11.81
CA GLY A 156 -1.80 -10.54 10.56
C GLY A 156 -1.66 -9.51 9.42
N VAL A 157 -2.07 -8.27 9.67
CA VAL A 157 -2.04 -7.17 8.68
C VAL A 157 -0.59 -6.83 8.30
N CYS A 158 0.28 -6.60 9.29
CA CYS A 158 1.69 -6.29 9.06
C CYS A 158 2.42 -7.46 8.40
N GLY A 159 2.13 -8.70 8.81
CA GLY A 159 2.69 -9.90 8.20
C GLY A 159 2.30 -10.05 6.73
N ALA A 160 1.03 -9.82 6.39
CA ALA A 160 0.56 -9.84 5.00
C ALA A 160 1.27 -8.78 4.15
N GLN A 161 1.41 -7.57 4.68
CA GLN A 161 2.06 -6.45 4.01
C GLN A 161 3.56 -6.67 3.79
N VAL A 162 4.28 -7.16 4.80
CA VAL A 162 5.70 -7.52 4.67
C VAL A 162 5.88 -8.70 3.70
N ALA A 163 4.98 -9.68 3.73
CA ALA A 163 5.01 -10.80 2.80
C ALA A 163 4.78 -10.35 1.35
N GLU A 164 3.92 -9.35 1.12
CA GLU A 164 3.70 -8.75 -0.19
C GLU A 164 4.98 -8.06 -0.68
N VAL A 165 5.58 -7.17 0.10
CA VAL A 165 6.86 -6.53 -0.24
C VAL A 165 7.95 -7.58 -0.51
N ARG A 166 8.04 -8.61 0.32
CA ARG A 166 9.00 -9.71 0.11
C ARG A 166 8.78 -10.40 -1.23
N ARG A 167 7.54 -10.74 -1.55
CA ARG A 167 7.21 -11.49 -2.77
C ARG A 167 7.41 -10.63 -4.02
N GLU A 168 6.89 -9.41 -4.02
CA GLU A 168 6.93 -8.52 -5.19
C GLU A 168 8.33 -7.94 -5.39
N PHE A 169 8.97 -7.46 -4.33
CA PHE A 169 10.24 -6.76 -4.46
C PHE A 169 11.43 -7.73 -4.56
N PHE A 170 11.50 -8.71 -3.65
CA PHE A 170 12.66 -9.60 -3.55
C PHE A 170 12.50 -10.87 -4.38
N ALA A 171 11.35 -11.54 -4.33
CA ALA A 171 11.19 -12.83 -5.02
C ALA A 171 11.07 -12.68 -6.54
N GLN A 172 10.48 -11.59 -7.04
CA GLN A 172 10.43 -11.27 -8.47
C GLN A 172 11.64 -10.43 -8.94
N ARG A 173 12.62 -10.18 -8.06
CA ARG A 173 13.81 -9.37 -8.35
C ARG A 173 13.54 -7.97 -8.87
N ALA A 174 12.37 -7.39 -8.54
CA ALA A 174 12.05 -6.02 -8.92
C ALA A 174 13.06 -4.98 -8.37
N TYR A 175 13.85 -5.35 -7.36
CA TYR A 175 14.98 -4.53 -6.87
C TYR A 175 16.06 -4.24 -7.95
N GLU A 176 16.19 -5.09 -8.97
CA GLU A 176 17.17 -4.92 -10.07
C GLU A 176 16.70 -3.85 -11.07
N ASP A 177 15.39 -3.62 -11.17
CA ASP A 177 14.79 -2.67 -12.10
C ASP A 177 14.26 -1.41 -11.42
N GLN A 178 14.23 -1.39 -10.08
CA GLN A 178 13.77 -0.24 -9.33
C GLN A 178 14.89 0.64 -8.80
N SER A 179 14.65 1.95 -8.78
CA SER A 179 15.48 2.94 -8.11
C SER A 179 14.97 3.16 -6.68
N PRO A 180 15.83 3.57 -5.74
CA PRO A 180 15.40 3.83 -4.36
C PRO A 180 14.29 4.89 -4.28
N TYR A 181 14.27 5.82 -5.25
CA TYR A 181 13.24 6.83 -5.38
C TYR A 181 11.87 6.20 -5.69
N MET A 182 11.78 5.31 -6.68
CA MET A 182 10.51 4.68 -7.08
C MET A 182 9.89 3.87 -5.94
N VAL A 183 10.70 3.11 -5.21
CA VAL A 183 10.23 2.29 -4.07
C VAL A 183 9.59 3.18 -2.99
N VAL A 184 10.27 4.28 -2.67
CA VAL A 184 9.83 5.21 -1.63
C VAL A 184 8.64 6.05 -2.08
N GLU A 185 8.64 6.47 -3.34
CA GLU A 185 7.55 7.21 -3.95
C GLU A 185 6.24 6.43 -3.86
N ALA A 186 6.27 5.12 -4.16
CA ALA A 186 5.11 4.25 -4.04
C ALA A 186 4.48 4.33 -2.63
N ALA A 187 5.30 4.18 -1.58
CA ALA A 187 4.84 4.30 -0.21
C ALA A 187 4.33 5.71 0.13
N GLN A 188 5.00 6.76 -0.36
CA GLN A 188 4.58 8.14 -0.13
C GLN A 188 3.24 8.46 -0.79
N ARG A 189 3.00 7.98 -2.01
CA ARG A 189 1.70 8.14 -2.70
C ARG A 189 0.57 7.44 -1.94
N VAL A 190 0.81 6.25 -1.39
CA VAL A 190 -0.17 5.54 -0.54
C VAL A 190 -0.45 6.31 0.75
N VAL A 191 0.59 6.76 1.46
CA VAL A 191 0.43 7.53 2.70
C VAL A 191 -0.28 8.86 2.44
N PHE A 192 0.10 9.58 1.39
CA PHE A 192 -0.56 10.81 0.97
C PHE A 192 -2.04 10.57 0.66
N PHE A 193 -2.34 9.49 -0.08
CA PHE A 193 -3.72 9.12 -0.38
C PHE A 193 -4.53 8.84 0.89
N TYR A 194 -4.00 8.07 1.84
CA TYR A 194 -4.65 7.83 3.13
C TYR A 194 -4.83 9.10 3.96
N PHE A 195 -3.85 10.00 3.95
CA PHE A 195 -3.96 11.30 4.62
C PHE A 195 -5.08 12.16 4.02
N VAL A 196 -5.15 12.25 2.68
CA VAL A 196 -6.18 12.99 1.97
C VAL A 196 -7.56 12.38 2.23
N ILE A 197 -7.72 11.07 2.05
CA ILE A 197 -9.00 10.39 2.31
C ILE A 197 -9.41 10.53 3.78
N GLY A 198 -8.48 10.36 4.72
CA GLY A 198 -8.74 10.53 6.14
C GLY A 198 -9.26 11.94 6.44
N THR A 199 -8.61 12.97 5.90
CA THR A 199 -9.02 14.37 6.08
C THR A 199 -10.37 14.65 5.42
N LEU A 200 -10.56 14.23 4.17
CA LEU A 200 -11.79 14.39 3.39
C LEU A 200 -12.94 13.51 3.90
N THR A 201 -12.68 12.54 4.77
CA THR A 201 -13.73 11.76 5.44
C THR A 201 -14.04 12.40 6.79
N VAL A 202 -13.04 12.52 7.66
CA VAL A 202 -13.24 12.93 9.05
C VAL A 202 -13.83 14.33 9.16
N VAL A 203 -13.29 15.32 8.43
CA VAL A 203 -13.73 16.72 8.55
C VAL A 203 -15.18 16.90 8.10
N PRO A 204 -15.58 16.55 6.86
CA PRO A 204 -16.95 16.78 6.41
C PRO A 204 -17.96 15.85 7.10
N VAL A 205 -17.63 14.58 7.37
CA VAL A 205 -18.54 13.68 8.08
C VAL A 205 -18.83 14.23 9.48
N THR A 206 -17.81 14.70 10.20
CA THR A 206 -18.01 15.33 11.52
C THR A 206 -18.84 16.60 11.42
N ALA A 207 -18.59 17.46 10.43
CA ALA A 207 -19.36 18.68 10.22
C ALA A 207 -20.84 18.38 9.92
N VAL A 208 -21.11 17.39 9.07
CA VAL A 208 -22.48 16.95 8.72
C VAL A 208 -23.17 16.35 9.94
N ILE A 209 -22.51 15.44 10.66
CA ILE A 209 -23.05 14.83 11.88
C ILE A 209 -23.38 15.91 12.91
N PHE A 210 -22.45 16.84 13.14
CA PHE A 210 -22.67 17.95 14.06
C PHE A 210 -23.85 18.84 13.63
N ALA A 211 -23.95 19.20 12.35
CA ALA A 211 -25.07 20.00 11.85
C ALA A 211 -26.42 19.26 12.00
N ILE A 212 -26.44 17.94 11.76
CA ILE A 212 -27.63 17.13 11.97
C ILE A 212 -28.03 17.12 13.44
N GLU A 213 -27.10 16.81 14.33
CA GLU A 213 -27.36 16.67 15.75
C GLU A 213 -27.71 18.02 16.41
N ALA A 214 -27.08 19.11 15.99
CA ALA A 214 -27.31 20.43 16.58
C ALA A 214 -28.57 21.13 16.05
N ALA A 215 -28.97 20.89 14.80
CA ALA A 215 -29.99 21.71 14.14
C ALA A 215 -31.16 20.93 13.51
N LEU A 216 -30.90 19.76 12.92
CA LEU A 216 -31.91 19.05 12.11
C LEU A 216 -32.66 17.97 12.88
N ALA A 217 -31.94 17.19 13.68
CA ALA A 217 -32.48 16.06 14.41
C ALA A 217 -31.71 15.82 15.73
N PRO A 218 -31.91 16.68 16.75
CA PRO A 218 -31.29 16.47 18.06
C PRO A 218 -31.64 15.10 18.67
N GLY A 219 -30.65 14.46 19.31
CA GLY A 219 -30.75 13.12 19.86
C GLY A 219 -30.81 12.02 18.80
N LEU A 220 -30.45 12.30 17.54
CA LEU A 220 -30.41 11.28 16.50
C LEU A 220 -29.28 10.28 16.77
N LEU A 221 -28.10 10.77 17.15
CA LEU A 221 -26.96 9.93 17.45
C LEU A 221 -27.25 8.96 18.60
N ASP A 222 -27.86 9.44 19.68
CA ASP A 222 -28.26 8.60 20.81
C ASP A 222 -29.26 7.53 20.38
N ARG A 223 -30.30 7.91 19.62
CA ARG A 223 -31.29 6.95 19.08
C ARG A 223 -30.66 5.89 18.18
N VAL A 224 -29.72 6.27 17.32
CA VAL A 224 -29.00 5.33 16.44
C VAL A 224 -28.09 4.43 17.26
N GLY A 225 -27.38 4.99 18.23
CA GLY A 225 -26.52 4.26 19.16
C GLY A 225 -27.29 3.25 20.01
N ASP A 226 -28.47 3.61 20.50
CA ASP A 226 -29.33 2.74 21.30
C ASP A 226 -29.97 1.62 20.45
N ALA A 227 -30.41 1.96 19.24
CA ALA A 227 -31.09 1.00 18.36
C ALA A 227 -30.14 0.02 17.67
N PHE A 228 -28.95 0.48 17.27
CA PHE A 228 -28.02 -0.26 16.40
C PHE A 228 -26.61 -0.40 16.97
N GLY A 229 -26.34 0.16 18.16
CA GLY A 229 -25.02 0.17 18.79
C GLY A 229 -24.12 1.32 18.31
N VAL A 230 -23.09 1.63 19.11
CA VAL A 230 -22.09 2.67 18.82
C VAL A 230 -21.39 2.44 17.47
N GLY A 231 -21.24 1.19 17.04
CA GLY A 231 -20.66 0.85 15.74
C GLY A 231 -21.40 1.48 14.56
N ALA A 232 -22.74 1.60 14.62
CA ALA A 232 -23.54 2.20 13.57
C ALA A 232 -23.24 3.69 13.38
N VAL A 233 -22.94 4.40 14.48
CA VAL A 233 -22.55 5.82 14.47
C VAL A 233 -21.19 6.03 13.79
N LEU A 234 -20.33 5.01 13.79
CA LEU A 234 -18.99 5.07 13.21
C LEU A 234 -18.94 4.70 11.72
N LEU A 235 -19.97 4.03 11.20
CA LEU A 235 -20.01 3.60 9.80
C LEU A 235 -19.75 4.71 8.77
N PRO A 236 -20.28 5.94 8.93
CA PRO A 236 -19.99 7.05 8.01
C PRO A 236 -18.49 7.37 7.90
N TYR A 237 -17.70 7.09 8.93
CA TYR A 237 -16.24 7.25 8.91
C TYR A 237 -15.53 6.02 8.35
N LEU A 238 -15.96 4.81 8.77
CA LEU A 238 -15.26 3.57 8.43
C LEU A 238 -15.47 3.14 6.98
N LEU A 239 -16.65 3.40 6.40
CA LEU A 239 -16.94 2.96 5.03
C LEU A 239 -16.05 3.64 3.98
N PRO A 240 -15.86 4.98 3.96
CA PRO A 240 -14.96 5.60 2.99
C PRO A 240 -13.50 5.15 3.18
N ILE A 241 -13.03 4.99 4.42
CA ILE A 241 -11.66 4.56 4.72
C ILE A 241 -11.42 3.13 4.25
N THR A 242 -12.32 2.20 4.58
CA THR A 242 -12.22 0.79 4.16
C THR A 242 -12.26 0.66 2.63
N LEU A 243 -13.13 1.42 1.96
CA LEU A 243 -13.18 1.46 0.50
C LEU A 243 -11.87 2.00 -0.10
N ALA A 244 -11.33 3.08 0.44
CA ALA A 244 -10.07 3.64 -0.02
C ALA A 244 -8.90 2.65 0.12
N LYS A 245 -8.83 1.92 1.24
CA LYS A 245 -7.85 0.84 1.40
C LYS A 245 -8.02 -0.28 0.37
N ALA A 246 -9.26 -0.70 0.11
CA ALA A 246 -9.54 -1.69 -0.92
C ALA A 246 -9.11 -1.21 -2.31
N VAL A 247 -9.28 0.08 -2.63
CA VAL A 247 -8.81 0.70 -3.88
C VAL A 247 -7.29 0.67 -3.99
N VAL A 248 -6.56 1.01 -2.93
CA VAL A 248 -5.08 0.93 -2.92
C VAL A 248 -4.61 -0.50 -3.18
N GLU A 249 -5.15 -1.45 -2.41
CA GLU A 249 -4.78 -2.86 -2.50
C GLU A 249 -5.09 -3.45 -3.88
N TRP A 250 -6.27 -3.12 -4.42
CA TRP A 250 -6.65 -3.53 -5.77
C TRP A 250 -5.74 -2.90 -6.82
N GLY A 251 -5.45 -1.59 -6.70
CA GLY A 251 -4.62 -0.85 -7.63
C GLY A 251 -3.20 -1.42 -7.71
N ARG A 252 -2.53 -1.59 -6.56
CA ARG A 252 -1.19 -2.19 -6.49
C ARG A 252 -1.16 -3.59 -7.09
N ARG A 253 -2.11 -4.45 -6.71
CA ARG A 253 -2.22 -5.82 -7.24
C ARG A 253 -2.45 -5.88 -8.74
N ARG A 254 -3.15 -4.89 -9.30
CA ARG A 254 -3.42 -4.79 -10.73
C ARG A 254 -2.16 -4.34 -11.46
N ALA A 255 -1.47 -3.34 -10.94
CA ALA A 255 -0.23 -2.82 -11.51
C ALA A 255 0.88 -3.88 -11.64
N PHE A 256 0.96 -4.82 -10.69
CA PHE A 256 1.94 -5.90 -10.74
C PHE A 256 1.58 -7.10 -11.63
N ARG A 257 0.35 -7.17 -12.16
CA ARG A 257 -0.13 -8.34 -12.94
C ARG A 257 -0.50 -8.04 -14.38
N GLU A 258 -0.74 -6.77 -14.70
CA GLU A 258 -0.99 -6.35 -16.07
C GLU A 258 0.34 -5.90 -16.69
N ASP A 259 0.52 -6.22 -17.96
CA ASP A 259 1.70 -5.81 -18.72
C ASP A 259 1.68 -4.29 -18.99
N ASP A 260 0.49 -3.68 -19.07
CA ASP A 260 0.29 -2.24 -19.23
C ASP A 260 -0.84 -1.66 -18.35
N PRO A 261 -0.63 -1.52 -17.02
CA PRO A 261 -1.61 -0.89 -16.14
C PRO A 261 -1.68 0.62 -16.38
N ASP A 262 -2.91 1.14 -16.53
CA ASP A 262 -3.22 2.55 -16.69
C ASP A 262 -4.09 3.12 -15.55
N GLY A 263 -4.04 4.45 -15.40
CA GLY A 263 -4.92 5.22 -14.51
C GLY A 263 -4.65 5.00 -13.02
N VAL A 264 -5.72 4.78 -12.24
CA VAL A 264 -5.66 4.69 -10.77
C VAL A 264 -4.81 3.50 -10.28
N ALA A 265 -4.71 2.43 -11.07
CA ALA A 265 -3.91 1.26 -10.69
C ALA A 265 -2.41 1.62 -10.57
N THR A 266 -1.91 2.41 -11.51
CA THR A 266 -0.50 2.82 -11.62
C THR A 266 -0.14 3.94 -10.65
N TRP A 267 -1.13 4.68 -10.15
CA TRP A 267 -0.90 5.77 -9.19
C TRP A 267 -0.28 5.27 -7.88
N PHE A 268 -0.52 4.03 -7.47
CA PHE A 268 0.01 3.48 -6.22
C PHE A 268 1.36 2.77 -6.37
N THR A 269 1.94 2.81 -7.57
CA THR A 269 3.30 2.34 -7.85
C THR A 269 4.24 3.52 -8.07
N GLY A 270 5.54 3.32 -7.85
CA GLY A 270 6.54 4.32 -8.22
C GLY A 270 6.55 4.49 -9.74
N GLU A 271 6.63 5.73 -10.20
CA GLU A 271 6.61 6.02 -11.64
C GLU A 271 7.94 5.57 -12.27
N ASP A 272 7.90 4.75 -13.31
CA ASP A 272 9.08 4.35 -14.08
C ASP A 272 9.19 5.20 -15.36
N PRO A 273 10.10 6.19 -15.41
CA PRO A 273 10.26 7.09 -16.55
C PRO A 273 10.79 6.35 -17.79
N ARG A 274 11.29 5.11 -17.65
CA ARG A 274 11.81 4.32 -18.77
C ARG A 274 10.76 3.46 -19.44
N ARG A 275 9.53 3.45 -18.92
CA ARG A 275 8.44 2.61 -19.42
C ARG A 275 8.06 2.96 -20.85
N GLU A 276 7.95 4.24 -21.18
CA GLU A 276 7.58 4.70 -22.52
C GLU A 276 8.67 4.38 -23.56
N TRP A 277 9.95 4.58 -23.23
CA TRP A 277 11.06 4.20 -24.12
C TRP A 277 11.13 2.70 -24.38
N LYS A 278 10.89 1.85 -23.37
CA LYS A 278 10.83 0.39 -23.58
C LYS A 278 9.69 0.00 -24.52
N LYS A 279 8.51 0.64 -24.39
CA LYS A 279 7.37 0.41 -25.29
C LYS A 279 7.70 0.79 -26.74
N GLU A 280 8.39 1.91 -26.94
CA GLU A 280 8.83 2.36 -28.26
C GLU A 280 9.86 1.40 -28.88
N GLU A 281 10.83 0.91 -28.10
CA GLU A 281 11.81 -0.07 -28.58
C GLU A 281 11.18 -1.44 -28.91
N GLU A 282 10.27 -1.95 -28.08
CA GLU A 282 9.59 -3.22 -28.32
C GLU A 282 8.68 -3.14 -29.55
N SER A 283 7.94 -2.04 -29.72
CA SER A 283 7.09 -1.83 -30.91
C SER A 283 7.88 -1.55 -32.19
N ALA A 284 9.09 -0.99 -32.10
CA ALA A 284 9.99 -0.82 -33.23
C ALA A 284 10.71 -2.12 -33.62
N GLY A 285 10.88 -3.06 -32.69
CA GLY A 285 11.52 -4.36 -32.92
C GLY A 285 10.61 -5.43 -33.54
N GLU A 286 9.29 -5.24 -33.50
CA GLU A 286 8.29 -6.15 -34.10
C GLU A 286 7.85 -5.76 -35.53
N GLY A 287 8.45 -4.70 -36.11
CA GLY A 287 8.14 -4.14 -37.44
C GLY A 287 8.94 -4.71 -38.60
#